data_AF-A0A135VD80-F1
#
_entry.id   AF-A0A135VD80-F1
#
_cell.length_a   1.000
_cell.length_b   1.000
_cell.length_c   1.000
_cell.angle_alpha   90.00
_cell.angle_beta   90.00
_cell.angle_gamma   90.00
#
_symmetry.space_group_name_H-M   'P 1'
#
loop_
_entity.id
_entity.type
_entity.pdbx_description
1 polymer ?
#
loop_
_entity_poly.entity_id
_entity_poly.type
_entity_poly.pdbx_seq_one_letter_code
_entity_poly.pdbx_strand_id
1 'polypeptide(L)'
;MGNSITWSLTEDHPSHYVIYRNGILVDSGDWDSDLINTSIDGLNPGAYYFTIVVFDIYNNWSSDEVIVTVLAAEPTSIPTVTTTSTIPSENDIPHPILVVILIAEIGVVMILLVLLSKQQRGL
;
A
#
# COMPACT_ATOMS: atom_id res chain seq x y z
N MET A 1 4.04 -14.82 -4.37
CA MET A 1 3.70 -14.10 -5.62
C MET A 1 3.58 -15.16 -6.71
N GLY A 2 2.50 -15.11 -7.48
CA GLY A 2 2.01 -16.15 -8.40
C GLY A 2 0.53 -15.98 -8.77
N ASN A 3 -0.09 -14.85 -8.41
CA ASN A 3 -1.49 -14.60 -8.74
C ASN A 3 -1.59 -13.88 -10.08
N SER A 4 -2.46 -14.37 -10.96
CA SER A 4 -2.70 -13.78 -12.26
C SER A 4 -4.16 -13.92 -12.66
N ILE A 5 -4.59 -13.04 -13.57
CA ILE A 5 -5.80 -13.27 -14.36
C ILE A 5 -5.35 -13.87 -15.69
N THR A 6 -6.07 -14.87 -16.17
CA THR A 6 -5.86 -15.43 -17.52
C THR A 6 -7.18 -15.40 -18.27
N TRP A 7 -7.20 -14.71 -19.41
CA TRP A 7 -8.32 -14.71 -20.34
C TRP A 7 -8.06 -15.75 -21.43
N SER A 8 -9.09 -16.54 -21.74
CA SER A 8 -9.10 -17.46 -22.87
C SER A 8 -9.91 -16.84 -23.99
N LEU A 9 -9.28 -16.68 -25.14
CA LEU A 9 -9.82 -16.01 -26.30
C LEU A 9 -9.92 -16.99 -27.47
N THR A 10 -10.70 -16.63 -28.48
CA THR A 10 -10.86 -17.42 -29.70
C THR A 10 -11.19 -16.46 -30.84
N GLU A 11 -10.32 -16.39 -31.83
CA GLU A 11 -10.47 -15.54 -33.02
C GLU A 11 -9.55 -16.05 -34.13
N ASP A 12 -10.00 -15.97 -35.38
CA ASP A 12 -9.25 -16.44 -36.55
C ASP A 12 -8.34 -15.33 -37.12
N HIS A 13 -8.62 -14.08 -36.78
CA HIS A 13 -7.90 -12.91 -37.28
C HIS A 13 -7.51 -11.91 -36.18
N PRO A 14 -6.75 -12.33 -35.14
CA PRO A 14 -6.40 -11.47 -34.04
C PRO A 14 -5.48 -10.32 -34.46
N SER A 15 -5.58 -9.19 -33.76
CA SER A 15 -4.69 -8.04 -33.93
C SER A 15 -3.94 -7.73 -32.64
N HIS A 16 -4.62 -7.11 -31.67
CA HIS A 16 -3.98 -6.62 -30.45
C HIS A 16 -4.94 -6.58 -29.28
N TYR A 17 -4.40 -6.43 -28.08
CA TYR A 17 -5.16 -6.29 -26.85
C TYR A 17 -4.71 -5.08 -26.03
N VAL A 18 -5.59 -4.64 -25.14
CA VAL A 18 -5.32 -3.63 -24.12
C VAL A 18 -5.93 -4.09 -22.80
N ILE A 19 -5.17 -4.01 -21.71
CA ILE A 19 -5.64 -4.31 -20.36
C ILE A 19 -5.66 -3.02 -19.54
N TYR A 20 -6.79 -2.77 -18.91
CA TYR A 20 -7.02 -1.66 -17.98
C TYR A 20 -7.14 -2.17 -16.56
N ARG A 21 -6.64 -1.39 -15.60
CA ARG A 21 -6.91 -1.53 -14.16
C ARG A 21 -7.56 -0.25 -13.67
N ASN A 22 -8.80 -0.33 -13.20
CA ASN A 22 -9.61 0.81 -12.78
C ASN A 22 -9.70 1.90 -13.88
N GLY A 23 -9.83 1.47 -15.14
CA GLY A 23 -9.87 2.35 -16.31
C GLY A 23 -8.52 2.93 -16.77
N ILE A 24 -7.42 2.60 -16.10
CA ILE A 24 -6.06 3.03 -16.49
C ILE A 24 -5.36 1.90 -17.23
N LEU A 25 -4.80 2.18 -18.41
CA LEU A 25 -4.02 1.21 -19.17
C LEU A 25 -2.84 0.72 -18.34
N VAL A 26 -2.73 -0.59 -18.16
CA VAL A 26 -1.63 -1.25 -17.44
C VAL A 26 -0.81 -2.17 -18.33
N ASP A 27 -1.39 -2.67 -19.41
CA ASP A 27 -0.70 -3.52 -20.38
C ASP A 27 -1.35 -3.44 -21.75
N SER A 28 -0.58 -3.76 -22.80
CA SER A 28 -1.05 -3.85 -24.17
C SER A 28 -0.01 -4.57 -25.04
N GLY A 29 -0.47 -5.27 -26.07
CA GLY A 29 0.43 -5.92 -27.01
C GLY A 29 -0.30 -6.60 -28.15
N ASP A 30 0.47 -7.32 -28.97
CA ASP A 30 -0.06 -8.15 -30.04
C ASP A 30 -0.83 -9.34 -29.45
N TRP A 31 -1.95 -9.70 -30.09
CA TRP A 31 -2.76 -10.84 -29.70
C TRP A 31 -2.30 -12.09 -30.48
N ASP A 32 -1.17 -12.65 -30.06
CA ASP A 32 -0.54 -13.80 -30.74
C ASP A 32 -0.87 -15.17 -30.12
N SER A 33 -1.66 -15.18 -29.03
CA SER A 33 -1.95 -16.36 -28.23
C SER A 33 -3.41 -16.37 -27.78
N ASP A 34 -4.02 -17.55 -27.74
CA ASP A 34 -5.38 -17.76 -27.20
C ASP A 34 -5.47 -17.46 -25.70
N LEU A 35 -4.33 -17.41 -25.01
CA LEU A 35 -4.23 -17.09 -23.60
C LEU A 35 -3.47 -15.78 -23.41
N ILE A 36 -4.13 -14.81 -22.78
CA ILE A 36 -3.53 -13.56 -22.32
C ILE A 36 -3.56 -13.55 -20.79
N ASN A 37 -2.43 -13.25 -20.17
CA ASN A 37 -2.32 -13.21 -18.71
C ASN A 37 -1.77 -11.87 -18.22
N THR A 38 -2.21 -11.47 -17.04
CA THR A 38 -1.62 -10.34 -16.31
C THR A 38 -1.37 -10.72 -14.86
N SER A 39 -0.21 -10.37 -14.33
CA SER A 39 0.06 -10.51 -12.89
C SER A 39 -0.77 -9.51 -12.10
N ILE A 40 -1.31 -9.96 -10.95
CA ILE A 40 -2.02 -9.11 -9.97
C ILE A 40 -1.27 -9.08 -8.63
N ASP A 41 -0.01 -9.49 -8.63
CA ASP A 41 0.84 -9.43 -7.45
C ASP A 41 1.24 -7.98 -7.12
N GLY A 42 1.54 -7.71 -5.85
CA GLY A 42 1.99 -6.39 -5.39
C GLY A 42 0.87 -5.33 -5.24
N LEU A 43 -0.38 -5.69 -5.49
CA LEU A 43 -1.53 -4.82 -5.20
C LEU A 43 -1.74 -4.67 -3.70
N ASN A 44 -2.03 -3.45 -3.26
CA ASN A 44 -2.47 -3.17 -1.89
C ASN A 44 -3.89 -3.73 -1.65
N PRO A 45 -4.27 -4.01 -0.39
CA PRO A 45 -5.64 -4.41 -0.06
C PRO A 45 -6.69 -3.44 -0.62
N GLY A 46 -7.72 -3.97 -1.26
CA GLY A 46 -8.73 -3.18 -1.99
C GLY A 46 -9.39 -3.96 -3.13
N ALA A 47 -10.33 -3.30 -3.82
CA ALA A 47 -10.99 -3.83 -5.01
C ALA A 47 -10.43 -3.18 -6.29
N TYR A 48 -10.20 -3.99 -7.32
CA TYR A 48 -9.66 -3.56 -8.61
C TYR A 48 -10.50 -4.15 -9.74
N TYR A 49 -10.84 -3.31 -10.71
CA TYR A 49 -11.52 -3.69 -11.94
C TYR A 49 -10.49 -3.89 -13.03
N PHE A 50 -10.33 -5.12 -13.51
CA PHE A 50 -9.45 -5.44 -14.63
C PHE A 50 -10.30 -5.67 -15.87
N THR A 51 -10.08 -4.87 -16.91
CA THR A 51 -10.81 -4.97 -18.16
C THR A 51 -9.83 -5.31 -19.28
N ILE A 52 -10.07 -6.39 -20.02
CA ILE A 52 -9.38 -6.65 -21.28
C ILE A 52 -10.25 -6.18 -22.44
N VAL A 53 -9.64 -5.54 -23.42
CA VAL A 53 -10.25 -5.24 -24.72
C VAL A 53 -9.38 -5.85 -25.79
N VAL A 54 -9.97 -6.62 -26.70
CA VAL A 54 -9.26 -7.27 -27.80
C VAL A 54 -9.82 -6.81 -29.13
N PHE A 55 -8.95 -6.72 -30.12
CA PHE A 55 -9.24 -6.24 -31.47
C PHE A 55 -8.81 -7.26 -32.51
N ASP A 56 -9.61 -7.43 -33.56
CA ASP A 56 -9.26 -8.19 -34.75
C ASP A 56 -8.63 -7.27 -35.83
N ILE A 57 -8.13 -7.86 -36.93
CA ILE A 57 -7.54 -7.08 -38.04
C ILE A 57 -8.56 -6.24 -38.84
N TYR A 58 -9.85 -6.48 -38.63
CA TYR A 58 -10.95 -5.74 -39.25
C TYR A 58 -11.49 -4.63 -38.33
N ASN A 59 -10.80 -4.38 -37.20
CA ASN A 59 -11.18 -3.42 -36.16
C ASN A 59 -12.50 -3.75 -35.42
N ASN A 60 -12.98 -4.98 -35.48
CA ASN A 60 -13.99 -5.45 -34.52
C ASN A 60 -13.33 -5.65 -33.16
N TRP A 61 -14.10 -5.50 -32.09
CA TRP A 61 -13.58 -5.61 -30.74
C TRP A 61 -14.55 -6.29 -29.78
N SER A 62 -13.99 -6.88 -28.73
CA SER A 62 -14.72 -7.48 -27.62
C SER A 62 -14.02 -7.15 -26.30
N SER A 63 -14.74 -7.24 -25.18
CA SER A 63 -14.19 -6.92 -23.86
C SER A 63 -14.75 -7.82 -22.76
N ASP A 64 -13.95 -8.05 -21.73
CA ASP A 64 -14.33 -8.76 -20.50
C ASP A 64 -13.79 -8.02 -19.26
N GLU A 65 -14.55 -8.06 -18.15
CA GLU A 65 -14.19 -7.38 -16.88
C GLU A 65 -14.19 -8.35 -15.69
N VAL A 66 -13.09 -8.32 -14.93
CA VAL A 66 -12.87 -9.14 -13.73
C VAL A 66 -12.65 -8.23 -12.52
N ILE A 67 -13.41 -8.47 -11.44
CA ILE A 67 -13.24 -7.76 -10.17
C ILE A 67 -12.33 -8.57 -9.25
N VAL A 68 -11.17 -8.01 -8.90
CA VAL A 68 -10.20 -8.60 -7.98
C VAL A 68 -10.32 -7.92 -6.62
N THR A 69 -10.56 -8.70 -5.56
CA THR A 69 -10.52 -8.22 -4.18
C THR A 69 -9.26 -8.74 -3.49
N VAL A 70 -8.38 -7.82 -3.10
CA VAL A 70 -7.16 -8.11 -2.34
C VAL A 70 -7.45 -7.89 -0.86
N LEU A 71 -7.26 -8.94 -0.05
CA LEU A 71 -7.48 -8.89 1.39
C LEU A 71 -6.20 -8.43 2.10
N ALA A 72 -6.36 -7.71 3.22
CA ALA A 72 -5.25 -7.40 4.10
C ALA A 72 -4.69 -8.69 4.71
N ALA A 73 -3.37 -8.74 4.89
CA ALA A 73 -2.77 -9.80 5.68
C ALA A 73 -3.28 -9.68 7.12
N GLU A 74 -3.77 -10.77 7.68
CA GLU A 74 -4.03 -10.85 9.12
C GLU A 74 -2.74 -10.53 9.88
N PRO A 75 -2.80 -9.72 10.95
CA PRO A 75 -1.61 -9.46 11.76
C PRO A 75 -1.10 -10.80 12.28
N THR A 76 0.13 -11.16 11.88
CA THR A 76 0.80 -12.31 12.47
C THR A 76 1.11 -11.94 13.91
N SER A 77 0.36 -12.49 14.87
CA SER A 77 0.73 -12.42 16.27
C SER A 77 2.02 -13.21 16.45
N ILE A 78 3.16 -12.52 16.42
CA ILE A 78 4.41 -13.10 16.89
C ILE A 78 4.16 -13.38 18.38
N PRO A 79 4.41 -14.61 18.90
CA PRO A 79 4.44 -14.79 20.34
C PRO A 79 5.54 -13.87 20.87
N THR A 80 5.15 -12.82 21.58
CA THR A 80 6.08 -12.05 22.39
C THR A 80 6.66 -13.03 23.40
N VAL A 81 7.86 -13.54 23.13
CA VAL A 81 8.68 -14.16 24.17
C VAL A 81 9.05 -13.02 25.10
N THR A 82 8.23 -12.78 26.12
CA THR A 82 8.61 -11.96 27.25
C THR A 82 9.70 -12.73 27.97
N THR A 83 10.95 -12.51 27.59
CA THR A 83 12.08 -12.83 28.45
C THR A 83 11.97 -11.88 29.63
N THR A 84 11.30 -12.32 30.69
CA THR A 84 11.36 -11.67 32.00
C THR A 84 12.81 -11.76 32.45
N SER A 85 13.61 -10.75 32.13
CA SER A 85 14.83 -10.49 32.87
C SER A 85 14.37 -10.03 34.25
N THR A 86 14.50 -10.93 35.22
CA THR A 86 14.30 -10.61 36.63
C THR A 86 15.34 -9.56 37.03
N ILE A 87 14.97 -8.29 36.93
CA ILE A 87 15.68 -7.20 37.60
C ILE A 87 15.44 -7.40 39.10
N PRO A 88 16.49 -7.44 39.95
CA PRO A 88 16.31 -7.53 41.39
C PRO A 88 15.53 -6.32 41.91
N SER A 89 14.65 -6.59 42.87
CA SER A 89 13.80 -5.67 43.63
C SER A 89 14.40 -4.28 43.87
N GLU A 90 13.62 -3.25 43.54
CA GLU A 90 13.82 -1.82 43.85
C GLU A 90 13.67 -1.52 45.35
N ASN A 91 14.39 -2.25 46.20
CA ASN A 91 14.76 -1.76 47.53
C ASN A 91 16.28 -1.48 47.61
N ASP A 92 17.03 -1.77 46.54
CA ASP A 92 18.48 -1.53 46.44
C ASP A 92 18.84 -0.37 45.47
N ILE A 93 17.89 0.51 45.13
CA ILE A 93 18.18 1.73 44.37
C ILE A 93 18.43 2.92 45.33
N PRO A 94 19.68 3.38 45.51
CA PRO A 94 19.92 4.71 46.06
C PRO A 94 19.38 5.75 45.06
N HIS A 95 18.35 6.48 45.48
CA HIS A 95 17.75 7.59 44.73
C HIS A 95 18.83 8.67 44.48
N PRO A 96 18.90 9.41 43.33
CA PRO A 96 17.85 9.68 42.35
C PRO A 96 18.32 9.63 40.87
N ILE A 97 17.93 8.60 40.13
CA ILE A 97 17.84 8.63 38.67
C ILE A 97 16.33 8.74 38.38
N LEU A 98 15.89 9.64 37.47
CA LEU A 98 14.49 9.81 36.96
C LEU A 98 13.63 11.02 37.46
N VAL A 99 14.16 12.25 37.50
CA VAL A 99 13.34 13.50 37.51
C VAL A 99 13.67 14.46 36.33
N VAL A 100 14.71 14.17 35.54
CA VAL A 100 15.32 15.16 34.63
C VAL A 100 14.65 15.28 33.24
N ILE A 101 13.70 14.41 32.87
CA ILE A 101 13.16 14.36 31.48
C ILE A 101 11.69 14.84 31.37
N LEU A 102 11.26 15.81 32.18
CA LEU A 102 9.93 16.46 32.01
C LEU A 102 9.96 17.99 31.85
N ILE A 103 11.14 18.63 31.78
CA ILE A 103 11.24 20.11 31.77
C ILE A 103 11.55 20.70 30.39
N ALA A 104 11.77 19.88 29.35
CA ALA A 104 12.18 20.36 28.04
C ALA A 104 11.01 20.90 27.18
N GLU A 105 9.76 20.53 27.43
CA GLU A 105 8.66 20.90 26.52
C GLU A 105 8.01 22.26 26.84
N ILE A 106 7.94 22.68 28.11
CA ILE A 106 7.36 23.98 28.48
C ILE A 106 8.22 25.15 27.97
N GLY A 107 9.55 24.98 27.96
CA GLY A 107 10.48 26.00 27.49
C GLY A 107 10.36 26.28 26.00
N VAL A 108 10.23 25.24 25.18
CA VAL A 108 10.06 25.36 23.72
C VAL A 108 8.73 26.01 23.37
N VAL A 109 7.63 25.63 24.04
CA VAL A 109 6.30 26.22 23.83
C VAL A 109 6.26 27.70 24.25
N MET A 110 6.86 28.07 25.39
CA MET A 110 6.97 29.47 25.82
C MET A 110 7.79 30.32 24.84
N ILE A 111 8.91 29.80 24.33
CA ILE A 111 9.74 30.50 23.33
C ILE A 111 8.94 30.74 22.04
N LEU A 112 8.19 29.73 21.56
CA LEU A 112 7.35 29.86 20.36
C LEU A 112 6.25 30.92 20.53
N LEU A 113 5.57 30.96 21.68
CA LEU A 113 4.55 31.97 21.99
C LEU A 113 5.14 33.39 22.08
N VAL A 114 6.33 33.55 22.65
CA VAL A 114 7.03 34.85 22.70
C VAL A 114 7.46 35.31 21.30
N LEU A 115 7.89 34.40 20.41
CA LEU A 115 8.23 34.75 19.03
C LEU A 115 7.00 35.15 18.22
N LEU A 116 5.88 34.43 18.36
CA LEU A 116 4.61 34.75 17.69
C LEU A 116 4.03 36.10 18.17
N SER A 117 4.12 36.40 19.47
CA SER A 117 3.65 37.69 20.02
C SER A 117 4.49 38.89 19.60
N LYS A 118 5.78 38.70 19.27
CA LYS A 118 6.65 39.77 18.74
C LYS A 118 6.37 40.06 17.26
N GLN A 119 6.04 39.05 16.46
CA GLN A 119 5.71 39.25 15.04
C GLN A 119 4.40 40.02 14.82
N GLN A 120 3.45 39.93 15.76
CA GLN A 120 2.20 40.70 15.71
C GLN A 120 2.32 42.17 16.16
N ARG A 121 3.48 42.58 16.71
CA ARG A 121 3.74 43.94 17.22
C ARG A 121 4.66 44.77 16.30
N GLY A 122 5.01 44.24 15.14
CA GLY A 122 5.93 44.83 14.16
C GLY A 122 5.27 45.37 12.89
N LEU A 123 4.03 45.89 12.98
CA LEU A 123 3.42 46.81 12.02
C LEU A 123 2.77 47.98 12.78
#